data_AF-A0A9E2HK67-F1
#
_entry.id   AF-A0A9E2HK67-F1
#
_cell.length_a   1.000
_cell.length_b   1.000
_cell.length_c   1.000
_cell.angle_alpha   90.00
_cell.angle_beta   90.00
_cell.angle_gamma   90.00
#
_symmetry.space_group_name_H-M   'P 1'
#
loop_
_entity.id
_entity.type
_entity.pdbx_description
1 polymer ?
#
loop_
_entity_poly.entity_id
_entity_poly.type
_entity_poly.pdbx_seq_one_letter_code
_entity_poly.pdbx_strand_id
1 'polypeptide(L)'
;IGKECGSHTIPYIEARNGSAQLEHEATTTRLSDDQLFYAQQRGLSQEEAVALLVNGFVRDVMQKLPMEFAVEAQKLVAISLEGSVG
;
A
#
# COMPACT_ATOMS: atom_id res chain seq x y z
N ILE A 1 -1.04 -1.05 9.91
CA ILE A 1 0.12 -0.23 10.36
C ILE A 1 0.06 -0.18 11.88
N GLY A 2 1.20 -0.26 12.59
CA GLY A 2 1.26 -0.34 14.06
C GLY A 2 1.50 -1.76 14.59
N LYS A 3 1.90 -1.88 15.86
CA LYS A 3 2.20 -3.19 16.48
C LYS A 3 0.96 -4.04 16.77
N GLU A 4 -0.21 -3.40 16.79
CA GLU A 4 -1.51 -4.02 17.09
C GLU A 4 -2.34 -4.32 15.83
N CYS A 5 -1.73 -4.35 14.65
CA CYS A 5 -2.41 -4.64 13.39
C CYS A 5 -2.07 -6.04 12.85
N GLY A 6 -2.92 -6.55 11.94
CA GLY A 6 -2.73 -7.81 11.24
C GLY A 6 -2.98 -7.68 9.74
N SER A 7 -2.30 -8.49 8.94
CA SER A 7 -2.54 -8.64 7.51
C SER A 7 -2.69 -10.13 7.21
N HIS A 8 -3.83 -10.52 6.61
CA HIS A 8 -4.17 -11.90 6.34
C HIS A 8 -4.46 -12.09 4.85
N THR A 9 -3.80 -13.05 4.22
CA THR A 9 -4.02 -13.43 2.82
C THR A 9 -4.35 -14.91 2.77
N ILE A 10 -5.54 -15.24 2.28
CA ILE A 10 -6.06 -16.62 2.24
C ILE A 10 -6.51 -16.91 0.79
N PRO A 11 -5.60 -17.36 -0.10
CA PRO A 11 -5.97 -17.65 -1.48
C PRO A 11 -6.71 -18.99 -1.58
N TYR A 12 -7.61 -19.08 -2.56
CA TYR A 12 -8.24 -20.33 -2.98
C TYR A 12 -8.06 -20.48 -4.48
N ILE A 13 -7.53 -21.63 -4.91
CA ILE A 13 -7.27 -21.92 -6.32
C ILE A 13 -7.83 -23.31 -6.61
N GLU A 14 -8.78 -23.39 -7.54
CA GLU A 14 -9.34 -24.65 -8.02
C GLU A 14 -9.21 -24.71 -9.54
N ALA A 15 -8.53 -25.72 -10.07
CA ALA A 15 -8.35 -25.95 -11.49
C ALA A 15 -8.90 -27.31 -11.89
N ARG A 16 -9.90 -27.32 -12.79
CA ARG A 16 -10.50 -28.53 -13.35
C ARG A 16 -10.07 -28.75 -14.81
N ASN A 17 -8.79 -28.50 -15.11
CA ASN A 17 -8.20 -28.67 -16.43
C ASN A 17 -6.73 -29.10 -16.29
N GLY A 18 -6.33 -30.16 -17.01
CA GLY A 18 -4.97 -30.70 -16.98
C GLY A 18 -3.91 -29.87 -17.71
N SER A 19 -4.29 -28.88 -18.52
CA SER A 19 -3.36 -27.97 -19.19
C SER A 19 -3.22 -26.60 -18.51
N ALA A 20 -3.80 -26.43 -17.32
CA ALA A 20 -3.75 -25.14 -16.63
C ALA A 20 -2.33 -24.80 -16.15
N GLN A 21 -1.93 -23.54 -16.37
CA GLN A 21 -0.75 -22.93 -15.76
C GLN A 21 -1.24 -21.80 -14.84
N LEU A 22 -0.83 -21.84 -13.57
CA LEU A 22 -1.31 -20.93 -12.53
C LEU A 22 -0.15 -20.49 -11.67
N GLU A 23 -0.13 -19.20 -11.34
CA GLU A 23 0.85 -18.59 -10.45
C GLU A 23 0.11 -17.66 -9.47
N HIS A 24 0.50 -17.71 -8.21
CA HIS A 24 -0.02 -16.82 -7.18
C HIS A 24 1.13 -16.29 -6.35
N GLU A 25 1.18 -14.98 -6.20
CA GLU A 25 2.12 -14.28 -5.36
C GLU A 25 1.37 -13.43 -4.33
N ALA A 26 1.90 -13.41 -3.11
CA ALA A 26 1.43 -12.56 -2.04
C ALA A 26 2.64 -12.04 -1.26
N THR A 27 2.72 -10.73 -1.08
CA THR A 27 3.84 -10.07 -0.42
C THR A 27 3.30 -9.16 0.69
N THR A 28 3.82 -9.36 1.90
CA THR A 28 3.50 -8.52 3.06
C THR A 28 4.65 -7.57 3.30
N THR A 29 4.34 -6.27 3.33
CA THR A 29 5.32 -5.22 3.60
C THR A 29 4.86 -4.37 4.78
N ARG A 30 5.82 -3.95 5.61
CA ARG A 30 5.62 -2.96 6.65
C ARG A 30 6.31 -1.66 6.23
N LEU A 31 5.76 -0.52 6.65
CA LEU A 31 6.48 0.76 6.59
C LEU A 31 7.84 0.63 7.27
N SER A 32 8.91 0.92 6.54
CA SER A 32 10.27 0.88 7.07
C SER A 32 10.51 2.09 7.95
N ASP A 33 10.92 1.84 9.19
CA ASP A 33 11.26 2.90 10.15
C ASP A 33 12.46 3.73 9.64
N ASP A 34 13.40 3.10 8.92
CA ASP A 34 14.53 3.79 8.28
C ASP A 34 14.08 4.69 7.12
N GLN A 35 13.14 4.23 6.29
CA GLN A 35 12.59 5.05 5.20
C GLN A 35 11.78 6.22 5.75
N LEU A 36 11.03 6.00 6.83
CA LEU A 36 10.28 7.05 7.52
C LEU A 36 11.25 8.08 8.12
N PHE A 37 12.27 7.63 8.85
CA PHE A 37 13.30 8.49 9.41
C PHE A 37 14.03 9.29 8.33
N TYR A 38 14.40 8.65 7.22
CA TYR A 38 15.06 9.30 6.10
C TYR A 38 14.20 10.41 5.48
N ALA A 39 12.91 10.13 5.24
CA ALA A 39 11.96 11.11 4.71
C ALA A 39 11.80 12.31 5.66
N GLN A 40 11.69 12.05 6.97
CA GLN A 40 11.62 13.09 8.00
C GLN A 40 12.88 13.95 8.07
N GLN A 41 14.07 13.35 7.96
CA GLN A 41 15.34 14.08 7.89
C GLN A 41 15.45 14.99 6.66
N ARG A 42 14.63 14.75 5.63
CA ARG A 42 14.50 15.64 4.46
C ARG A 42 13.45 16.74 4.62
N GLY A 43 12.92 16.90 5.83
CA GLY A 43 11.99 17.98 6.17
C GLY A 43 10.52 17.64 5.97
N LEU A 44 10.19 16.39 5.65
CA LEU A 44 8.80 15.93 5.58
C LEU A 44 8.26 15.70 7.00
N SER A 45 7.01 16.09 7.24
CA SER A 45 6.30 15.68 8.44
C SER A 45 6.15 14.15 8.48
N GLN A 46 5.86 13.59 9.66
CA GLN A 46 5.58 12.16 9.78
C GLN A 46 4.42 11.72 8.87
N GLU A 47 3.37 12.53 8.78
CA GLU A 47 2.19 12.28 7.96
C GLU A 47 2.54 12.34 6.46
N GLU A 48 3.30 13.35 6.04
CA GLU A 48 3.77 13.48 4.66
C GLU A 48 4.67 12.30 4.25
N ALA A 49 5.55 11.86 5.15
CA ALA A 49 6.42 10.72 4.93
C ALA A 49 5.63 9.40 4.82
N VAL A 50 4.64 9.17 5.69
CA VAL A 50 3.76 8.01 5.61
C VAL A 50 2.95 8.03 4.32
N ALA A 51 2.35 9.17 3.97
CA ALA A 51 1.57 9.33 2.75
C ALA A 51 2.42 9.08 1.50
N LEU A 52 3.67 9.56 1.47
CA LEU A 52 4.61 9.31 0.38
C LEU A 52 4.88 7.81 0.20
N LEU A 53 5.21 7.11 1.28
CA LEU A 53 5.56 5.68 1.24
C LEU A 53 4.35 4.81 0.88
N VAL A 54 3.17 5.11 1.43
CA VAL A 54 1.94 4.37 1.10
C VAL A 54 1.51 4.62 -0.35
N ASN A 55 1.59 5.87 -0.83
CA ASN A 55 1.31 6.18 -2.24
C ASN A 55 2.28 5.46 -3.19
N GLY A 56 3.56 5.35 -2.81
CA GLY A 56 4.54 4.54 -3.53
C GLY A 56 4.14 3.06 -3.61
N PHE A 57 3.64 2.49 -2.51
CA PHE A 57 3.20 1.10 -2.45
C PHE A 57 1.98 0.80 -3.34
N VAL A 58 1.00 1.71 -3.38
CA VAL A 58 -0.23 1.51 -4.19
C VAL A 58 -0.15 2.08 -5.61
N ARG A 59 1.00 2.65 -6.02
CA ARG A 59 1.16 3.37 -7.29
C ARG A 59 0.69 2.57 -8.50
N ASP A 60 1.10 1.31 -8.60
CA ASP A 60 0.83 0.48 -9.77
C ASP A 60 -0.65 0.07 -9.86
N VAL A 61 -1.38 0.12 -8.74
CA VAL A 61 -2.84 -0.03 -8.71
C VAL A 61 -3.50 1.28 -9.13
N MET A 62 -3.04 2.42 -8.59
CA MET A 62 -3.58 3.74 -8.91
C MET A 62 -3.43 4.08 -10.40
N GLN A 63 -2.34 3.68 -11.04
CA GLN A 63 -2.11 3.89 -12.47
C GLN A 63 -3.07 3.12 -13.39
N LYS A 64 -3.80 2.12 -12.86
CA LYS A 64 -4.83 1.39 -13.61
C LYS A 64 -6.20 2.08 -13.55
N LEU A 65 -6.37 3.05 -12.65
CA LEU A 65 -7.60 3.84 -12.59
C LEU A 65 -7.57 4.93 -13.68
N PRO A 66 -8.73 5.28 -14.25
CA PRO A 66 -8.82 6.48 -15.09
C PRO A 66 -8.32 7.70 -14.32
N MET A 67 -7.63 8.61 -15.01
CA MET A 67 -6.93 9.76 -14.40
C MET A 67 -7.81 10.57 -13.43
N GLU A 68 -9.07 10.77 -13.79
CA GLU A 68 -10.06 11.49 -12.97
C GLU A 68 -10.32 10.84 -11.61
N PHE A 69 -10.28 9.51 -11.52
CA PHE A 69 -10.46 8.76 -10.26
C PHE A 69 -9.15 8.56 -9.51
N ALA A 70 -8.02 8.45 -10.22
CA ALA A 70 -6.71 8.23 -9.61
C ALA A 70 -6.32 9.41 -8.70
N VAL A 71 -6.57 10.65 -9.14
CA VAL A 71 -6.28 11.86 -8.36
C VAL A 71 -7.13 11.92 -7.09
N GLU A 72 -8.41 11.55 -7.18
CA GLU A 72 -9.32 11.56 -6.03
C GLU A 72 -8.97 10.45 -5.02
N ALA A 73 -8.70 9.24 -5.52
CA ALA A 73 -8.30 8.11 -4.68
C ALA A 73 -7.01 8.39 -3.90
N GLN A 74 -6.02 9.03 -4.54
CA GLN A 74 -4.77 9.44 -3.86
C GLN A 74 -5.03 10.43 -2.73
N LYS A 75 -5.92 11.41 -2.93
CA LYS A 75 -6.29 12.38 -1.87
C LYS A 75 -7.01 11.69 -0.71
N LEU A 76 -7.97 10.82 -1.01
CA LEU A 76 -8.71 10.07 0.01
C LEU A 76 -7.79 9.17 0.85
N VAL A 77 -6.81 8.51 0.21
CA VAL A 77 -5.80 7.71 0.92
C VAL A 77 -4.98 8.58 1.87
N ALA A 78 -4.53 9.77 1.42
CA ALA A 78 -3.77 10.67 2.27
C ALA A 78 -4.58 11.12 3.50
N ILE A 79 -5.83 11.55 3.31
CA ILE A 79 -6.72 11.99 4.39
C ILE A 79 -7.03 10.84 5.36
N SER A 80 -7.26 9.63 4.85
CA SER A 80 -7.53 8.47 5.70
C SER A 80 -6.33 8.05 6.55
N LEU A 81 -5.11 8.39 6.14
CA LEU A 81 -3.90 8.10 6.90
C LEU A 81 -3.60 9.18 7.94
N GLU A 82 -3.98 10.43 7.65
CA GLU A 82 -3.93 11.55 8.59
C GLU A 82 -4.76 11.22 9.85
N GLY A 83 -4.14 11.34 11.03
CA GLY A 83 -4.77 11.06 12.32
C GLY A 83 -5.13 9.59 12.64
N SER A 84 -5.03 8.67 11.67
CA SER A 84 -5.34 7.24 11.86
C SER A 84 -4.10 6.36 12.09
N VAL A 85 -2.90 6.93 11.90
CA VAL A 85 -1.61 6.27 12.08
C VAL A 85 -0.85 6.98 13.20
N GLY A 86 -0.96 6.44 14.42
CA GLY A 86 -0.32 6.94 15.64
C GLY A 86 -0.52 5.97 16.79
#